data_AF-A0A7J2L528-F1
#
_entry.id   AF-A0A7J2L528-F1
#
_cell.length_a   1.000
_cell.length_b   1.000
_cell.length_c   1.000
_cell.angle_alpha   90.00
_cell.angle_beta   90.00
_cell.angle_gamma   90.00
#
_symmetry.space_group_name_H-M   'P 1'
#
loop_
_entity.id
_entity.type
_entity.pdbx_description
1 polymer ?
#
loop_
_entity_poly.entity_id
_entity_poly.type
_entity_poly.pdbx_seq_one_letter_code
_entity_poly.pdbx_strand_id
1 'polypeptide(L)'
;MSAILGTIFLTYGLRAFVGETSSAIMLLGWLSIQIIAVSVSMAVLVTIELSTASVLFYKSLPIRESEIILASNLSAALTTIPIPTLCLLIASLMGLKVNVSSFLLMVISLYIAAIGVLGFILVFSSLVKNIVRLSIIASFLASILTYISPIYYPLNVFPLPVQVIMCLNPLTLHIKFTRQLVIFGDLDYLCITYLA
;
A
#
# COMPACT_ATOMS: atom_id res chain seq x y z
N MET A 1 -2.10 -8.96 14.62
CA MET A 1 -1.61 -10.34 14.79
C MET A 1 -1.57 -11.11 13.47
N SER A 2 -2.65 -11.13 12.67
CA SER A 2 -2.69 -11.83 11.37
C SER A 2 -1.59 -11.40 10.37
N ALA A 3 -1.33 -10.09 10.22
CA ALA A 3 -0.31 -9.56 9.30
C ALA A 3 1.10 -10.11 9.55
N ILE A 4 1.52 -10.12 10.82
CA ILE A 4 2.85 -10.56 11.27
C ILE A 4 3.00 -12.07 11.11
N LEU A 5 1.96 -12.84 11.47
CA LEU A 5 1.93 -14.29 11.23
C LEU A 5 2.07 -14.61 9.74
N GLY A 6 1.38 -13.86 8.87
CA GLY A 6 1.51 -13.98 7.42
C GLY A 6 2.95 -13.73 6.95
N THR A 7 3.61 -12.67 7.44
CA THR A 7 5.02 -12.42 7.08
C THR A 7 5.95 -13.54 7.53
N ILE A 8 5.76 -14.09 8.72
CA ILE A 8 6.57 -15.19 9.27
C ILE A 8 6.39 -16.46 8.44
N PHE A 9 5.14 -16.77 8.08
CA PHE A 9 4.84 -17.93 7.25
C PHE A 9 5.43 -17.80 5.84
N LEU A 10 5.33 -16.63 5.23
CA LEU A 10 5.86 -16.38 3.89
C LEU A 10 7.39 -16.31 3.86
N THR A 11 8.06 -15.80 4.91
CA THR A 11 9.53 -15.80 4.99
C THR A 11 10.10 -17.18 5.20
N TYR A 12 9.63 -17.91 6.22
CA TYR A 12 10.23 -19.19 6.62
C TYR A 12 9.59 -20.39 5.95
N GLY A 13 8.25 -20.45 5.96
CA GLY A 13 7.51 -21.57 5.41
C GLY A 13 7.78 -21.72 3.92
N LEU A 14 7.51 -20.68 3.13
CA LEU A 14 7.71 -20.73 1.69
C LEU A 14 9.17 -20.84 1.24
N ARG A 15 10.12 -20.27 1.99
CA ARG A 15 11.55 -20.42 1.70
C ARG A 15 11.98 -21.88 1.78
N ALA A 16 11.43 -22.66 2.71
CA ALA A 16 11.73 -24.08 2.83
C ALA A 16 11.22 -24.92 1.64
N PHE A 17 10.13 -24.50 0.98
CA PHE A 17 9.49 -25.28 -0.08
C PHE A 17 9.84 -24.84 -1.52
N VAL A 18 9.98 -23.53 -1.77
CA VAL A 18 10.02 -22.97 -3.14
C VAL A 18 11.35 -22.29 -3.46
N GLY A 19 12.19 -22.02 -2.46
CA GLY A 19 13.46 -21.32 -2.61
C GLY A 19 13.40 -19.83 -2.24
N GLU A 20 14.58 -19.22 -2.10
CA GLU A 20 14.77 -17.89 -1.50
C GLU A 20 14.28 -16.72 -2.37
N THR A 21 14.43 -16.83 -3.69
CA THR A 21 14.01 -15.76 -4.63
C THR A 21 12.49 -15.69 -4.76
N SER A 22 11.83 -16.84 -4.89
CA SER A 22 10.37 -16.93 -5.02
C SER A 22 9.66 -16.51 -3.72
N SER A 23 10.20 -16.87 -2.55
CA SER A 23 9.63 -16.42 -1.27
C SER A 23 9.73 -14.90 -1.10
N ALA A 24 10.84 -14.29 -1.51
CA ALA A 24 11.01 -12.83 -1.51
C ALA A 24 9.98 -12.13 -2.42
N ILE A 25 9.73 -12.64 -3.62
CA ILE A 25 8.73 -12.07 -4.57
C ILE A 25 7.32 -12.05 -3.95
N MET A 26 6.92 -13.14 -3.31
CA MET A 26 5.61 -13.26 -2.67
C MET A 26 5.51 -12.40 -1.40
N LEU A 27 6.57 -12.32 -0.61
CA LEU A 27 6.61 -11.48 0.59
C LEU A 27 6.43 -10.00 0.25
N LEU A 28 7.12 -9.52 -0.79
CA LEU A 28 6.99 -8.12 -1.23
C LEU A 28 5.56 -7.83 -1.72
N GLY A 29 4.92 -8.80 -2.38
CA GLY A 29 3.49 -8.73 -2.70
C GLY A 29 2.60 -8.69 -1.45
N TRP A 30 2.91 -9.51 -0.43
CA TRP A 30 2.17 -9.53 0.83
C TRP A 30 2.26 -8.22 1.62
N LEU A 31 3.42 -7.57 1.64
CA LEU A 31 3.58 -6.24 2.23
C LEU A 31 2.61 -5.23 1.59
N SER A 32 2.40 -5.33 0.28
CA SER A 32 1.47 -4.47 -0.45
C SER A 32 0.00 -4.72 -0.08
N ILE A 33 -0.37 -5.98 0.16
CA ILE A 33 -1.70 -6.32 0.70
C ILE A 33 -1.91 -5.68 2.09
N GLN A 34 -0.88 -5.68 2.94
CA GLN A 34 -0.97 -5.06 4.26
C GLN A 34 -1.21 -3.56 4.17
N ILE A 35 -0.55 -2.85 3.25
CA ILE A 35 -0.79 -1.42 3.01
C ILE A 35 -2.26 -1.19 2.68
N ILE A 36 -2.84 -1.99 1.77
CA ILE A 36 -4.26 -1.86 1.39
C ILE A 36 -5.17 -2.08 2.61
N ALA A 37 -4.96 -3.16 3.36
CA ALA A 37 -5.82 -3.51 4.50
C ALA A 37 -5.84 -2.40 5.57
N VAL A 38 -4.67 -1.85 5.90
CA VAL A 38 -4.56 -0.75 6.87
C VAL A 38 -5.13 0.55 6.27
N SER A 39 -4.89 0.81 4.99
CA SER A 39 -5.39 2.01 4.31
C SER A 39 -6.91 2.06 4.26
N VAL A 40 -7.58 0.94 3.99
CA VAL A 40 -9.05 0.86 4.02
C VAL A 40 -9.59 1.21 5.40
N SER A 41 -8.99 0.63 6.44
CA SER A 41 -9.42 0.86 7.83
C SER A 41 -9.26 2.34 8.20
N MET A 42 -8.14 2.95 7.81
CA MET A 42 -7.86 4.35 8.08
C MET A 42 -8.73 5.30 7.24
N ALA A 43 -9.03 4.98 5.99
CA ALA A 43 -9.94 5.77 5.17
C ALA A 43 -11.36 5.84 5.77
N VAL A 44 -11.84 4.72 6.32
CA VAL A 44 -13.13 4.69 7.04
C VAL A 44 -13.07 5.55 8.30
N LEU A 45 -12.01 5.42 9.11
CA LEU A 45 -11.84 6.22 10.33
C LEU A 45 -11.79 7.72 10.04
N VAL A 46 -10.97 8.14 9.06
CA VAL A 46 -10.90 9.53 8.61
C VAL A 46 -12.28 10.06 8.22
N THR A 47 -13.06 9.27 7.49
CA THR A 47 -14.38 9.76 7.06
C THR A 47 -15.36 9.85 8.22
N ILE A 48 -15.27 8.95 9.21
CA ILE A 48 -16.03 9.06 10.45
C ILE A 48 -15.65 10.33 11.20
N GLU A 49 -14.35 10.61 11.36
CA GLU A 49 -13.84 11.83 11.99
C GLU A 49 -14.28 13.10 11.28
N LEU A 50 -14.34 13.07 9.94
CA LEU A 50 -14.85 14.17 9.13
C LEU A 50 -16.38 14.31 9.19
N SER A 51 -17.10 13.24 9.51
CA SER A 51 -18.57 13.24 9.63
C SER A 51 -19.09 13.56 11.04
N THR A 52 -18.22 13.51 12.06
CA THR A 52 -18.59 13.72 13.46
C THR A 52 -18.43 15.19 13.89
N ALA A 53 -18.92 15.51 15.09
CA ALA A 53 -19.00 16.87 15.65
C ALA A 53 -17.66 17.64 15.71
N SER A 54 -16.52 16.94 15.58
CA SER A 54 -15.18 17.52 15.38
C SER A 54 -15.15 18.52 14.23
N VAL A 55 -15.82 18.27 13.10
CA VAL A 55 -15.79 19.20 11.96
C VAL A 55 -16.60 20.46 12.22
N LEU A 56 -17.67 20.42 13.04
CA LEU A 56 -18.38 21.64 13.43
C LEU A 56 -17.50 22.57 14.25
N PHE A 57 -16.62 22.01 15.09
CA PHE A 57 -15.59 22.77 15.80
C PHE A 57 -14.52 23.31 14.83
N TYR A 58 -14.03 22.51 13.88
CA TYR A 58 -13.05 23.02 12.91
C TYR A 58 -13.64 24.05 11.93
N LYS A 59 -14.95 23.98 11.64
CA LYS A 59 -15.65 24.97 10.81
C LYS A 59 -15.91 26.30 11.53
N SER A 60 -15.83 26.35 12.85
CA SER A 60 -15.89 27.63 13.60
C SER A 60 -14.53 28.34 13.64
N LEU A 61 -13.44 27.64 13.30
CA LEU A 61 -12.12 28.20 13.10
C LEU A 61 -11.99 28.74 11.66
N PRO A 62 -11.16 29.78 11.42
CA PRO A 62 -10.93 30.35 10.09
C PRO A 62 -9.99 29.47 9.23
N ILE A 63 -10.27 28.17 9.16
CA ILE A 63 -9.48 27.16 8.44
C ILE A 63 -10.23 26.77 7.16
N ARG A 64 -9.50 26.61 6.04
CA ARG A 64 -10.12 26.21 4.77
C ARG A 64 -10.48 24.72 4.78
N GLU A 65 -11.60 24.34 4.17
CA GLU A 65 -12.03 22.93 4.11
C GLU A 65 -10.97 22.01 3.45
N SER A 66 -10.25 22.52 2.44
CA SER A 66 -9.16 21.80 1.78
C SER A 66 -7.99 21.47 2.71
N GLU A 67 -7.68 22.35 3.66
CA GLU A 67 -6.57 22.17 4.60
C GLU A 67 -6.90 21.06 5.61
N ILE A 68 -8.16 20.99 6.06
CA ILE A 68 -8.64 19.94 6.96
C ILE A 68 -8.54 18.57 6.28
N ILE A 69 -9.01 18.46 5.04
CA ILE A 69 -8.99 17.20 4.28
C ILE A 69 -7.54 16.75 4.04
N LEU A 70 -6.66 17.68 3.65
CA LEU A 70 -5.27 17.37 3.32
C LEU A 70 -4.49 16.98 4.58
N ALA A 71 -4.68 17.70 5.69
CA ALA A 71 -4.08 17.35 6.98
C ALA A 71 -4.57 16.00 7.51
N SER A 72 -5.87 15.70 7.37
CA SER A 72 -6.44 14.42 7.77
C SER A 72 -5.88 13.26 6.94
N ASN A 73 -5.77 13.43 5.61
CA ASN A 73 -5.16 12.42 4.75
C ASN A 73 -3.68 12.20 5.07
N LEU A 74 -2.91 13.28 5.31
CA LEU A 74 -1.51 13.17 5.69
C LEU A 74 -1.33 12.48 7.05
N SER A 75 -2.18 12.81 8.02
CA SER A 75 -2.22 12.17 9.33
C SER A 75 -2.50 10.66 9.19
N ALA A 76 -3.52 10.30 8.42
CA ALA A 76 -3.88 8.92 8.16
C ALA A 76 -2.78 8.16 7.41
N ALA A 77 -2.11 8.80 6.46
CA ALA A 77 -0.96 8.21 5.77
C ALA A 77 0.15 7.89 6.78
N LEU A 78 0.49 8.81 7.68
CA LEU A 78 1.52 8.60 8.70
C LEU A 78 1.16 7.45 9.65
N THR A 79 -0.12 7.31 10.03
CA THR A 79 -0.56 6.21 10.91
C THR A 79 -0.62 4.85 10.23
N THR A 80 -0.60 4.80 8.89
CA THR A 80 -0.59 3.53 8.14
C THR A 80 0.79 2.90 7.98
N ILE A 81 1.86 3.70 8.10
CA ILE A 81 3.27 3.27 7.96
C ILE A 81 3.72 2.19 8.96
N PRO A 82 3.43 2.26 10.29
CA PRO A 82 4.11 1.42 11.28
C PRO A 82 3.89 -0.09 11.06
N ILE A 83 2.71 -0.50 10.60
CA ILE A 83 2.39 -1.92 10.41
C ILE A 83 3.22 -2.55 9.27
N PRO A 84 3.21 -2.03 8.03
CA PRO A 84 4.02 -2.58 6.93
C PRO A 84 5.53 -2.41 7.17
N THR A 85 5.97 -1.36 7.87
CA THR A 85 7.40 -1.21 8.21
C THR A 85 7.86 -2.22 9.25
N LEU A 86 7.05 -2.51 10.28
CA LEU A 86 7.33 -3.60 11.22
C LEU A 86 7.35 -4.96 10.51
N CYS A 87 6.44 -5.20 9.58
CA CYS A 87 6.42 -6.38 8.74
C CYS A 87 7.71 -6.52 7.91
N LEU A 88 8.19 -5.42 7.32
CA LEU A 88 9.46 -5.38 6.58
C LEU A 88 10.67 -5.61 7.51
N LEU A 89 10.67 -5.02 8.70
CA LEU A 89 11.73 -5.21 9.69
C LEU A 89 11.83 -6.69 10.10
N ILE A 90 10.69 -7.31 10.42
CA ILE A 90 10.61 -8.75 10.73
C ILE A 90 11.12 -9.57 9.54
N ALA A 91 10.71 -9.22 8.31
CA ALA A 91 11.21 -9.90 7.12
C ALA A 91 12.73 -9.82 6.96
N SER A 92 13.33 -8.66 7.23
CA SER A 92 14.78 -8.46 7.18
C SER A 92 15.53 -9.29 8.23
N LEU A 93 15.01 -9.34 9.47
CA LEU A 93 15.57 -10.16 10.56
C LEU A 93 15.47 -11.66 10.26
N MET A 94 14.47 -12.07 9.48
CA MET A 94 14.22 -13.46 9.10
C MET A 94 15.00 -13.91 7.85
N GLY A 95 15.95 -13.09 7.40
CA GLY A 95 16.91 -13.47 6.36
C GLY A 95 16.58 -12.97 4.95
N LEU A 96 15.70 -11.97 4.81
CA LEU A 96 15.64 -11.16 3.60
C LEU A 96 16.89 -10.27 3.55
N LYS A 97 17.79 -10.51 2.60
CA LYS A 97 19.03 -9.74 2.45
C LYS A 97 18.73 -8.35 1.91
N VAL A 98 18.58 -7.38 2.79
CA VAL A 98 18.32 -5.99 2.44
C VAL A 98 19.40 -5.11 3.06
N ASN A 99 20.08 -4.31 2.23
CA ASN A 99 21.01 -3.28 2.70
C ASN A 99 20.25 -2.16 3.42
N VAL A 100 20.91 -1.45 4.35
CA VAL A 100 20.28 -0.35 5.11
C VAL A 100 19.75 0.76 4.18
N SER A 101 20.48 1.09 3.11
CA SER A 101 20.04 2.05 2.10
C SER A 101 18.77 1.58 1.39
N SER A 102 18.74 0.32 0.95
CA SER A 102 17.58 -0.29 0.32
C SER A 102 16.38 -0.33 1.27
N PHE A 103 16.59 -0.63 2.56
CA PHE A 103 15.53 -0.63 3.56
C PHE A 103 14.86 0.75 3.68
N LEU A 104 15.65 1.83 3.77
CA LEU A 104 15.11 3.20 3.82
C LEU A 104 14.31 3.55 2.56
N LEU A 105 14.82 3.19 1.38
CA LEU A 105 14.11 3.41 0.12
C LEU A 105 12.79 2.63 0.05
N MET A 106 12.76 1.39 0.56
CA MET A 106 11.52 0.61 0.65
C MET A 106 10.49 1.32 1.53
N VAL A 107 10.91 1.82 2.70
CA VAL A 107 10.04 2.59 3.61
C VAL A 107 9.49 3.85 2.94
N ILE A 108 10.32 4.58 2.18
CA ILE A 108 9.86 5.75 1.43
C ILE A 108 8.82 5.33 0.37
N SER A 109 9.07 4.24 -0.37
CA SER A 109 8.10 3.77 -1.35
C SER A 109 6.80 3.28 -0.72
N LEU A 110 6.86 2.68 0.48
CA LEU A 110 5.68 2.28 1.26
C LEU A 110 4.84 3.50 1.60
N TYR A 111 5.47 4.62 1.99
CA TYR A 111 4.79 5.86 2.30
C TYR A 111 4.08 6.47 1.09
N ILE A 112 4.78 6.53 -0.06
CA ILE A 112 4.20 7.03 -1.31
C ILE A 112 3.00 6.17 -1.73
N ALA A 113 3.13 4.83 -1.61
CA ALA A 113 2.06 3.90 -1.90
C ALA A 113 0.86 4.10 -0.98
N ALA A 114 1.09 4.28 0.33
CA ALA A 114 0.04 4.50 1.31
C ALA A 114 -0.74 5.79 1.02
N ILE A 115 -0.07 6.91 0.75
CA ILE A 115 -0.73 8.16 0.35
C ILE A 115 -1.56 7.96 -0.92
N GLY A 116 -1.01 7.27 -1.92
CA GLY A 116 -1.71 7.01 -3.18
C GLY A 116 -2.97 6.17 -2.99
N VAL A 117 -2.88 5.08 -2.23
CA VAL A 117 -4.00 4.17 -1.97
C VAL A 117 -5.06 4.83 -1.09
N LEU A 118 -4.66 5.51 -0.01
CA LEU A 118 -5.56 6.25 0.87
C LEU A 118 -6.28 7.37 0.13
N GLY A 119 -5.53 8.20 -0.60
CA GLY A 119 -6.08 9.29 -1.39
C GLY A 119 -7.10 8.78 -2.40
N PHE A 120 -6.77 7.69 -3.11
CA PHE A 120 -7.69 7.04 -4.04
C PHE A 120 -8.99 6.61 -3.34
N ILE A 121 -8.91 5.88 -2.23
CA ILE A 121 -10.09 5.41 -1.49
C ILE A 121 -10.91 6.59 -0.94
N LEU A 122 -10.26 7.61 -0.39
CA LEU A 122 -10.91 8.78 0.20
C LEU A 122 -11.67 9.61 -0.83
N VAL A 123 -11.13 9.79 -2.04
CA VAL A 123 -11.82 10.50 -3.13
C VAL A 123 -13.17 9.86 -3.43
N PHE A 124 -13.22 8.53 -3.59
CA PHE A 124 -14.48 7.83 -3.82
C PHE A 124 -15.36 7.75 -2.57
N SER A 125 -14.76 7.63 -1.39
CA SER A 125 -15.48 7.58 -0.12
C SER A 125 -16.21 8.88 0.19
N SER A 126 -15.66 10.03 -0.24
CA SER A 126 -16.27 11.35 -0.06
C SER A 126 -17.63 11.51 -0.76
N LEU A 127 -17.90 10.69 -1.79
CA LEU A 127 -19.17 10.69 -2.53
C LEU A 127 -20.32 10.07 -1.72
N VAL A 128 -20.02 9.40 -0.59
CA VAL A 128 -21.00 8.61 0.15
C VAL A 128 -21.11 9.07 1.59
N LYS A 129 -22.34 9.48 1.97
CA LYS A 129 -22.64 10.01 3.31
C LYS A 129 -22.86 8.93 4.38
N ASN A 130 -23.14 7.69 3.99
CA ASN A 130 -23.47 6.62 4.92
C ASN A 130 -22.21 5.78 5.23
N ILE A 131 -21.84 5.71 6.52
CA ILE A 131 -20.64 5.03 7.03
C ILE A 131 -20.60 3.54 6.62
N VAL A 132 -21.75 2.85 6.65
CA VAL A 132 -21.83 1.43 6.26
C VAL A 132 -21.54 1.26 4.76
N ARG A 133 -22.16 2.11 3.93
CA ARG A 133 -21.91 2.08 2.48
C ARG A 133 -20.47 2.46 2.14
N LEU A 134 -19.87 3.34 2.91
CA LEU A 134 -18.47 3.74 2.75
C LEU A 134 -17.53 2.55 2.98
N SER A 135 -17.72 1.80 4.07
CA SER A 135 -16.90 0.60 4.33
C SER A 135 -17.01 -0.43 3.21
N ILE A 136 -18.21 -0.61 2.64
CA ILE A 136 -18.44 -1.50 1.49
C ILE A 136 -17.69 -1.00 0.25
N ILE A 137 -17.78 0.29 -0.07
CA ILE A 137 -17.11 0.88 -1.23
C ILE A 137 -15.59 0.84 -1.07
N ALA A 138 -15.08 1.18 0.11
CA ALA A 138 -13.66 1.13 0.40
C ALA A 138 -13.11 -0.29 0.26
N SER A 139 -13.83 -1.30 0.75
CA SER A 139 -13.45 -2.71 0.62
C SER A 139 -13.50 -3.20 -0.83
N PHE A 140 -14.49 -2.74 -1.60
CA PHE A 140 -14.62 -3.05 -3.02
C PHE A 140 -13.48 -2.43 -3.84
N LEU A 141 -13.18 -1.15 -3.63
CA LEU A 141 -12.06 -0.46 -4.27
C LEU A 141 -10.72 -1.10 -3.90
N ALA A 142 -10.54 -1.48 -2.65
CA ALA A 142 -9.36 -2.21 -2.20
C ALA A 142 -9.19 -3.57 -2.90
N SER A 143 -10.30 -4.29 -3.13
CA SER A 143 -10.26 -5.53 -3.89
C SER A 143 -9.85 -5.28 -5.34
N ILE A 144 -10.39 -4.24 -5.98
CA ILE A 144 -9.98 -3.83 -7.34
C ILE A 144 -8.48 -3.50 -7.37
N LEU A 145 -8.00 -2.66 -6.46
CA LEU A 145 -6.59 -2.29 -6.34
C LEU A 145 -5.70 -3.52 -6.12
N THR A 146 -6.14 -4.49 -5.32
CA THR A 146 -5.40 -5.73 -5.07
C THR A 146 -5.30 -6.56 -6.34
N TYR A 147 -6.41 -6.84 -7.02
CA TYR A 147 -6.41 -7.73 -8.19
C TYR A 147 -5.81 -7.11 -9.46
N ILE A 148 -5.85 -5.78 -9.59
CA ILE A 148 -5.16 -5.05 -10.68
C ILE A 148 -3.66 -4.91 -10.39
N SER A 149 -3.20 -5.14 -9.17
CA SER A 149 -1.77 -5.05 -8.85
C SER A 149 -1.03 -6.37 -9.08
N PRO A 150 0.27 -6.35 -9.47
CA PRO A 150 1.06 -7.55 -9.72
C PRO A 150 1.56 -8.18 -8.41
N ILE A 151 0.68 -8.47 -7.45
CA ILE A 151 1.06 -9.03 -6.14
C ILE A 151 1.65 -10.44 -6.28
N TYR A 152 1.05 -11.29 -7.10
CA TYR A 152 1.45 -12.70 -7.20
C TYR A 152 2.43 -12.96 -8.33
N TYR A 153 2.29 -12.25 -9.44
CA TYR A 153 3.06 -12.48 -10.66
C TYR A 153 3.80 -11.21 -11.09
N PRO A 154 4.96 -11.33 -11.77
CA PRO A 154 5.64 -10.19 -12.34
C PRO A 154 4.83 -9.57 -13.48
N LEU A 155 4.96 -8.25 -13.66
CA LEU A 155 4.19 -7.47 -14.63
C LEU A 155 4.38 -7.97 -16.08
N ASN A 156 5.59 -8.45 -16.40
CA ASN A 156 6.00 -8.86 -17.75
C ASN A 156 5.24 -10.08 -18.29
N VAL A 157 4.48 -10.79 -17.45
CA VAL A 157 3.67 -11.95 -17.87
C VAL A 157 2.35 -11.52 -18.50
N PHE A 158 1.88 -10.31 -18.21
CA PHE A 158 0.62 -9.80 -18.74
C PHE A 158 0.79 -9.19 -20.13
N PRO A 159 -0.25 -9.16 -20.99
CA PRO A 159 -0.18 -8.48 -22.28
C PRO A 159 -0.08 -6.96 -22.11
N LEU A 160 0.56 -6.28 -23.08
CA LEU A 160 0.82 -4.83 -23.09
C LEU A 160 -0.37 -3.95 -22.62
N PRO A 161 -1.62 -4.13 -23.10
CA PRO A 161 -2.73 -3.29 -22.67
C PRO A 161 -3.04 -3.42 -21.17
N VAL A 162 -2.91 -4.63 -20.63
CA VAL A 162 -3.15 -4.91 -19.21
C VAL A 162 -2.04 -4.29 -18.38
N GLN A 163 -0.78 -4.39 -18.81
CA GLN A 163 0.35 -3.77 -18.11
C GLN A 163 0.15 -2.26 -17.91
N VAL A 164 -0.33 -1.54 -18.93
CA VAL A 164 -0.62 -0.10 -18.84
C VAL A 164 -1.68 0.20 -17.77
N ILE A 165 -2.77 -0.57 -17.74
CA ILE A 165 -3.83 -0.43 -16.74
C ILE A 165 -3.28 -0.71 -15.33
N MET A 166 -2.46 -1.76 -15.18
CA MET A 166 -1.83 -2.09 -13.91
C MET A 166 -0.89 -0.98 -13.45
N CYS A 167 -0.17 -0.30 -14.34
CA CYS A 167 0.73 0.81 -14.01
C CYS A 167 0.01 2.07 -13.48
N LEU A 168 -1.28 2.26 -13.76
CA LEU A 168 -2.08 3.36 -13.19
C LEU A 168 -2.34 3.17 -11.70
N ASN A 169 -2.24 1.94 -11.20
CA ASN A 169 -2.43 1.63 -9.79
C ASN A 169 -1.18 2.06 -8.99
N PRO A 170 -1.31 2.96 -7.99
CA PRO A 170 -0.18 3.41 -7.19
C PRO A 170 0.53 2.27 -6.46
N LEU A 171 -0.18 1.17 -6.17
CA LEU A 171 0.39 -0.02 -5.53
C LEU A 171 1.35 -0.77 -6.47
N THR A 172 1.08 -0.77 -7.78
CA THR A 172 1.92 -1.46 -8.78
C THR A 172 3.31 -0.86 -8.84
N LEU A 173 3.42 0.47 -8.75
CA LEU A 173 4.69 1.18 -8.73
C LEU A 173 5.55 0.75 -7.53
N HIS A 174 4.92 0.62 -6.36
CA HIS A 174 5.58 0.16 -5.15
C HIS A 174 6.06 -1.30 -5.25
N ILE A 175 5.20 -2.21 -5.73
CA ILE A 175 5.56 -3.62 -5.88
C ILE A 175 6.74 -3.78 -6.86
N LYS A 176 6.71 -3.05 -7.97
CA LYS A 176 7.77 -3.11 -8.98
C LYS A 176 9.09 -2.59 -8.39
N PHE A 177 9.06 -1.41 -7.78
CA PHE A 177 10.23 -0.78 -7.19
C PHE A 177 10.87 -1.67 -6.12
N THR A 178 10.08 -2.18 -5.18
CA THR A 178 10.59 -3.03 -4.09
C THR A 178 11.17 -4.34 -4.59
N ARG A 179 10.58 -4.94 -5.63
CA ARG A 179 11.13 -6.15 -6.27
C ARG A 179 12.43 -5.89 -6.99
N GLN A 180 12.52 -4.81 -7.76
CA GLN A 180 13.74 -4.44 -8.47
C GLN A 180 14.89 -4.16 -7.49
N LEU A 181 14.59 -3.42 -6.43
CA LEU A 181 15.55 -3.08 -5.39
C LEU A 181 16.08 -4.30 -4.62
N VAL A 182 15.22 -5.27 -4.28
CA VAL A 182 15.60 -6.43 -3.45
C VAL A 182 16.20 -7.56 -4.29
N ILE A 183 15.71 -7.79 -5.50
CA ILE A 183 16.12 -8.93 -6.34
C ILE A 183 17.29 -8.56 -7.24
N PHE A 184 17.23 -7.39 -7.88
CA PHE A 184 18.19 -6.97 -8.90
C PHE A 184 19.16 -5.90 -8.39
N GLY A 185 18.84 -5.21 -7.29
CA GLY A 185 19.65 -4.11 -6.76
C GLY A 185 19.54 -2.82 -7.57
N ASP A 186 18.64 -2.77 -8.55
CA ASP A 186 18.47 -1.65 -9.47
C ASP A 186 17.37 -0.69 -9.00
N LEU A 187 17.61 0.60 -9.24
CA LEU A 187 16.69 1.70 -8.95
C LEU A 187 15.88 2.05 -10.21
N ASP A 188 14.91 1.23 -10.56
CA ASP A 188 13.96 1.56 -11.62
C ASP A 188 12.60 1.93 -11.02
N TYR A 189 12.21 3.18 -11.25
CA TYR A 189 10.94 3.76 -10.77
C TYR A 189 9.89 3.84 -11.88
N LEU A 190 10.28 3.62 -13.14
CA LEU A 190 9.42 3.88 -14.28
C LEU A 190 8.71 2.60 -14.69
N CYS A 191 7.40 2.51 -14.49
CA CYS A 191 6.60 1.39 -15.03
C CYS A 191 6.69 1.31 -16.57
N ILE A 192 6.97 2.45 -17.22
CA ILE A 192 6.93 2.66 -18.68
C ILE A 192 8.12 2.05 -19.42
N THR A 193 9.28 1.84 -18.77
CA THR A 193 10.50 1.33 -19.43
C THR A 193 10.35 -0.08 -20.02
N TYR A 194 9.35 -0.85 -19.57
CA TYR A 194 9.05 -2.20 -20.08
C TYR A 194 7.94 -2.24 -21.15
N LEU A 195 7.38 -1.07 -21.51
CA LEU A 195 6.44 -0.93 -22.64
C LEU A 195 7.15 -0.66 -23.97
N ALA A 196 8.48 -0.46 -23.94
CA ALA A 196 9.35 -0.25 -25.10
C ALA A 196 10.17 -1.51 -25.37
#